data_AF-A0A7S1E703-F1
#
_entry.id   AF-A0A7S1E703-F1
#
_cell.length_a   1.000
_cell.length_b   1.000
_cell.length_c   1.000
_cell.angle_alpha   90.00
_cell.angle_beta   90.00
_cell.angle_gamma   90.00
#
_symmetry.space_group_name_H-M   'P 1'
#
loop_
_entity.id
_entity.type
_entity.pdbx_description
1 polymer ?
#
loop_
_entity_poly.entity_id
_entity_poly.type
_entity_poly.pdbx_seq_one_letter_code
_entity_poly.pdbx_strand_id
1 'polypeptide(L)'
;PIPIGFTFKFGTTNFTSAYIMTNGRLQFGNTTCGAGTQSIGPPQTYPYGYPDGSMNFTMKVFGVDLDPTNLVDVPNYPSSSNKTPCTSNATCYISFATLGSAPARQFVVTWKRVPEWVNSTTTSGGFDLQIILNEDGSFVYQYGNNFQHGGTGTAQVGWQLSTSDYQVLSFGASVEPTANSAIKFFLPGPIATYAFDESAWVPGTAGQVRDSTSAARHGQAVGDAQTTGSGKVCRAADIPSTVANPTAVNAVRTGLNLADSSLNLQGTGTVAFWYRSNAPWSGAGAAAAQLLDATAVAGQWFFLSKTAGGSLVFEVTDSTGVIRSVTTAAQSFAAGTWVHIAVVWNFNGLPGSNQDQLQIFVNAGTPTT
;
A
#
# COMPACT_ATOMS: atom_id res chain seq x y z
N PRO A 1 9.55 -6.41 -25.32
CA PRO A 1 9.70 -6.34 -23.85
C PRO A 1 11.19 -6.46 -23.50
N ILE A 2 11.65 -5.74 -22.48
CA ILE A 2 13.05 -5.70 -22.04
C ILE A 2 13.21 -6.63 -20.84
N PRO A 3 14.27 -7.46 -20.76
CA PRO A 3 14.50 -8.33 -19.60
C PRO A 3 14.82 -7.51 -18.34
N ILE A 4 14.15 -7.86 -17.22
CA ILE A 4 14.39 -7.26 -15.89
C ILE A 4 15.68 -7.82 -15.27
N GLY A 5 16.07 -9.03 -15.67
CA GLY A 5 17.26 -9.71 -15.15
C GLY A 5 17.02 -10.49 -13.85
N PHE A 6 15.81 -10.45 -13.28
CA PHE A 6 15.32 -11.28 -12.18
C PHE A 6 13.79 -11.40 -12.24
N THR A 7 13.21 -12.22 -11.35
CA THR A 7 11.75 -12.31 -11.21
C THR A 7 11.27 -11.21 -10.27
N PHE A 8 10.59 -10.21 -10.81
CA PHE A 8 9.92 -9.17 -10.05
C PHE A 8 8.48 -9.57 -9.76
N LYS A 9 8.09 -9.59 -8.49
CA LYS A 9 6.70 -9.86 -8.07
C LYS A 9 5.93 -8.55 -7.94
N PHE A 10 4.94 -8.35 -8.78
CA PHE A 10 4.03 -7.20 -8.71
C PHE A 10 2.63 -7.67 -8.34
N GLY A 11 2.19 -7.34 -7.13
CA GLY A 11 0.99 -7.95 -6.53
C GLY A 11 1.18 -9.45 -6.34
N THR A 12 0.31 -10.25 -6.96
CA THR A 12 0.39 -11.72 -6.93
C THR A 12 1.08 -12.31 -8.16
N THR A 13 1.48 -11.49 -9.13
CA THR A 13 1.99 -11.95 -10.43
C THR A 13 3.50 -11.74 -10.54
N ASN A 14 4.18 -12.72 -11.12
CA ASN A 14 5.62 -12.69 -11.35
C ASN A 14 5.93 -12.25 -12.79
N PHE A 15 6.86 -11.32 -12.95
CA PHE A 15 7.31 -10.81 -14.23
C PHE A 15 8.83 -10.90 -14.36
N THR A 16 9.31 -11.25 -15.55
CA THR A 16 10.75 -11.30 -15.90
C THR A 16 11.13 -10.27 -16.97
N SER A 17 10.14 -9.53 -17.48
CA SER A 17 10.33 -8.50 -18.50
C SER A 17 9.31 -7.38 -18.32
N ALA A 18 9.64 -6.18 -18.84
CA ALA A 18 8.76 -5.01 -18.80
C ALA A 18 8.84 -4.21 -20.12
N TYR A 19 7.87 -3.33 -20.33
CA TYR A 19 7.88 -2.31 -21.38
C TYR A 19 8.11 -0.93 -20.75
N ILE A 20 9.12 -0.22 -21.25
CA ILE A 20 9.43 1.15 -20.85
C ILE A 20 8.74 2.09 -21.83
N MET A 21 7.88 2.97 -21.32
CA MET A 21 7.22 4.00 -22.12
C MET A 21 7.95 5.33 -21.99
N THR A 22 7.93 6.13 -23.06
CA THR A 22 8.56 7.45 -23.06
C THR A 22 7.99 8.37 -21.98
N ASN A 23 6.69 8.25 -21.69
CA ASN A 23 5.94 9.11 -20.76
C ASN A 23 6.04 8.74 -19.27
N GLY A 24 7.16 8.15 -18.81
CA GLY A 24 7.37 7.87 -17.37
C GLY A 24 6.59 6.66 -16.84
N ARG A 25 6.13 5.76 -17.72
CA ARG A 25 5.38 4.56 -17.36
C ARG A 25 6.20 3.30 -17.61
N LEU A 26 6.16 2.37 -16.67
CA LEU A 26 6.65 1.00 -16.82
C LEU A 26 5.45 0.03 -16.79
N GLN A 27 5.43 -0.94 -17.70
CA GLN A 27 4.29 -1.85 -17.88
C GLN A 27 4.74 -3.32 -17.89
N PHE A 28 3.93 -4.20 -17.28
CA PHE A 28 4.24 -5.62 -17.13
C PHE A 28 3.15 -6.47 -17.75
N GLY A 29 3.47 -7.22 -18.81
CA GLY A 29 2.47 -8.00 -19.56
C GLY A 29 1.37 -7.18 -20.24
N ASN A 30 1.42 -5.85 -20.11
CA ASN A 30 0.50 -4.89 -20.71
C ASN A 30 1.19 -4.20 -21.90
N THR A 31 0.48 -4.12 -23.03
CA THR A 31 0.97 -3.55 -24.29
C THR A 31 0.22 -2.28 -24.69
N THR A 32 -0.52 -1.66 -23.78
CA THR A 32 -1.24 -0.42 -24.06
C THR A 32 -0.24 0.68 -24.42
N CYS A 33 -0.29 1.06 -25.70
CA CYS A 33 0.55 2.09 -26.28
C CYS A 33 -0.15 3.45 -26.23
N GLY A 34 0.67 4.50 -26.10
CA GLY A 34 0.23 5.88 -26.11
C GLY A 34 1.08 6.73 -25.19
N ALA A 35 1.72 7.74 -25.77
CA ALA A 35 2.56 8.69 -25.05
C ALA A 35 1.77 9.94 -24.63
N GLY A 36 0.81 10.37 -25.45
CA GLY A 36 0.36 11.76 -25.52
C GLY A 36 -0.71 12.22 -24.53
N THR A 37 -0.92 13.54 -24.56
CA THR A 37 -1.95 14.33 -23.87
C THR A 37 -3.33 14.18 -24.54
N GLN A 38 -4.41 14.09 -23.74
CA GLN A 38 -5.80 13.99 -24.21
C GLN A 38 -6.32 15.33 -24.76
N SER A 39 -5.96 16.44 -24.11
CA SER A 39 -6.32 17.80 -24.52
C SER A 39 -5.10 18.72 -24.59
N ILE A 40 -4.83 19.31 -25.75
CA ILE A 40 -3.78 20.31 -25.94
C ILE A 40 -4.20 21.63 -25.29
N GLY A 41 -3.33 22.25 -24.50
CA GLY A 41 -3.55 23.58 -23.91
C GLY A 41 -3.53 23.58 -22.39
N PRO A 42 -3.62 24.75 -21.73
CA PRO A 42 -3.66 24.80 -20.27
C PRO A 42 -5.06 24.49 -19.73
N PRO A 43 -5.25 23.49 -18.84
CA PRO A 43 -4.26 22.50 -18.39
C PRO A 43 -4.16 21.27 -19.31
N GLN A 44 -2.95 20.78 -19.55
CA GLN A 44 -2.76 19.52 -20.27
C GLN A 44 -3.33 18.37 -19.43
N THR A 45 -4.04 17.45 -20.06
CA THR A 45 -4.62 16.28 -19.38
C THR A 45 -4.00 14.99 -19.89
N TYR A 46 -3.66 14.10 -18.97
CA TYR A 46 -3.08 12.81 -19.30
C TYR A 46 -4.19 11.75 -19.48
N PRO A 47 -4.29 11.07 -20.64
CA PRO A 47 -5.42 10.19 -20.95
C PRO A 47 -5.44 8.88 -20.17
N TYR A 48 -4.29 8.46 -19.61
CA TYR A 48 -4.15 7.15 -18.95
C TYR A 48 -4.13 7.30 -17.43
N GLY A 49 -5.27 7.70 -16.86
CA GLY A 49 -5.44 7.81 -15.41
C GLY A 49 -5.41 6.45 -14.70
N TYR A 50 -5.27 6.46 -13.37
CA TYR A 50 -5.66 5.30 -12.55
C TYR A 50 -6.90 5.65 -11.71
N PRO A 51 -7.89 4.75 -11.60
CA PRO A 51 -7.93 3.42 -12.24
C PRO A 51 -8.38 3.50 -13.70
N ASP A 52 -7.79 2.68 -14.57
CA ASP A 52 -8.23 2.49 -15.96
C ASP A 52 -7.99 1.04 -16.39
N GLY A 53 -8.99 0.35 -16.95
CA GLY A 53 -8.87 -1.06 -17.33
C GLY A 53 -7.72 -1.36 -18.31
N SER A 54 -7.33 -0.39 -19.13
CA SER A 54 -6.19 -0.48 -20.04
C SER A 54 -4.83 -0.36 -19.34
N MET A 55 -4.82 0.04 -18.06
CA MET A 55 -3.64 0.36 -17.25
C MET A 55 -3.32 -0.69 -16.16
N ASN A 56 -3.90 -1.88 -16.23
CA ASN A 56 -3.55 -2.99 -15.33
C ASN A 56 -2.06 -3.36 -15.46
N PHE A 57 -1.43 -3.70 -14.33
CA PHE A 57 0.00 -4.01 -14.24
C PHE A 57 0.90 -2.90 -14.81
N THR A 58 0.58 -1.65 -14.47
CA THR A 58 1.42 -0.50 -14.82
C THR A 58 1.81 0.29 -13.59
N MET A 59 2.95 0.98 -13.70
CA MET A 59 3.47 1.86 -12.67
C MET A 59 3.98 3.14 -13.33
N LYS A 60 3.82 4.28 -12.67
CA LYS A 60 4.03 5.61 -13.24
C LYS A 60 4.76 6.51 -12.25
N VAL A 61 5.99 6.90 -12.62
CA VAL A 61 6.84 7.76 -11.78
C VAL A 61 6.41 9.21 -11.80
N PHE A 62 5.90 9.68 -12.95
CA PHE A 62 5.37 11.02 -13.16
C PHE A 62 4.59 11.10 -14.49
N GLY A 63 3.28 11.34 -14.43
CA GLY A 63 2.38 11.32 -15.58
C GLY A 63 2.06 12.68 -16.18
N VAL A 64 2.95 13.25 -16.98
CA VAL A 64 2.78 14.57 -17.61
C VAL A 64 3.17 14.61 -19.10
N ASP A 65 3.06 13.47 -19.82
CA ASP A 65 3.45 13.39 -21.25
C ASP A 65 4.94 13.72 -21.47
N LEU A 66 5.83 12.95 -20.80
CA LEU A 66 7.27 13.12 -20.96
C LEU A 66 7.70 12.83 -22.40
N ASP A 67 8.53 13.72 -22.94
CA ASP A 67 8.89 13.76 -24.34
C ASP A 67 10.42 13.79 -24.53
N PRO A 68 11.05 12.64 -24.82
CA PRO A 68 12.48 12.54 -25.01
C PRO A 68 12.92 12.89 -26.44
N THR A 69 12.04 13.43 -27.30
CA THR A 69 12.38 13.73 -28.70
C THR A 69 13.57 14.69 -28.77
N ASN A 70 14.58 14.32 -29.57
CA ASN A 70 15.87 15.00 -29.58
C ASN A 70 16.10 15.79 -30.86
N LEU A 71 16.81 16.92 -30.77
CA LEU A 71 17.18 17.74 -31.92
C LEU A 71 18.17 17.07 -32.88
N VAL A 72 18.94 16.06 -32.43
CA VAL A 72 19.80 15.27 -33.33
C VAL A 72 18.98 14.38 -34.27
N ASP A 73 17.83 13.90 -33.81
CA ASP A 73 16.96 13.00 -34.58
C ASP A 73 15.90 13.79 -35.36
N VAL A 74 15.34 14.83 -34.74
CA VAL A 74 14.31 15.69 -35.31
C VAL A 74 14.72 17.16 -35.18
N PRO A 75 15.46 17.70 -36.16
CA PRO A 75 15.84 19.10 -36.16
C PRO A 75 14.61 20.01 -36.05
N ASN A 76 14.71 21.04 -35.22
CA ASN A 76 13.63 22.00 -34.96
C ASN A 76 12.40 21.45 -34.23
N TYR A 77 12.49 20.30 -33.55
CA TYR A 77 11.39 19.82 -32.72
C TYR A 77 11.19 20.71 -31.47
N PRO A 78 9.94 20.96 -31.01
CA PRO A 78 8.69 20.73 -31.73
C PRO A 78 8.43 21.80 -32.80
N SER A 79 9.05 22.98 -32.70
CA SER A 79 9.02 24.02 -33.72
C SER A 79 10.36 24.75 -33.89
N SER A 80 10.57 25.40 -35.04
CA SER A 80 11.81 26.16 -35.32
C SER A 80 12.03 27.34 -34.38
N SER A 81 10.94 27.95 -33.90
CA SER A 81 10.98 29.11 -33.02
C SER A 81 11.11 28.75 -31.54
N ASN A 82 10.72 27.52 -31.17
CA ASN A 82 10.73 27.07 -29.78
C ASN A 82 11.07 25.57 -29.75
N LYS A 83 12.37 25.30 -29.55
CA LYS A 83 12.96 23.97 -29.66
C LYS A 83 13.03 23.28 -28.32
N THR A 84 12.95 21.94 -28.34
CA THR A 84 13.15 21.12 -27.15
C THR A 84 14.52 21.35 -26.52
N PRO A 85 14.62 21.34 -25.17
CA PRO A 85 15.90 21.37 -24.47
C PRO A 85 16.72 20.07 -24.68
N CYS A 86 16.12 19.01 -25.23
CA CYS A 86 16.81 17.77 -25.59
C CYS A 86 17.66 17.95 -26.85
N THR A 87 18.87 18.48 -26.68
CA THR A 87 19.79 18.77 -27.79
C THR A 87 20.60 17.57 -28.26
N SER A 88 20.83 16.57 -27.40
CA SER A 88 21.60 15.34 -27.70
C SER A 88 21.19 14.17 -26.84
N ASN A 89 21.23 12.95 -27.39
CA ASN A 89 21.01 11.69 -26.68
C ASN A 89 22.08 11.39 -25.62
N ALA A 90 23.19 12.14 -25.60
CA ALA A 90 24.18 12.06 -24.53
C ALA A 90 23.73 12.75 -23.23
N THR A 91 22.77 13.68 -23.30
CA THR A 91 22.36 14.52 -22.17
C THR A 91 20.87 14.50 -21.87
N CYS A 92 20.04 14.09 -22.83
CA CYS A 92 18.61 13.84 -22.66
C CYS A 92 18.29 12.46 -23.24
N TYR A 93 17.89 11.52 -22.37
CA TYR A 93 17.70 10.13 -22.78
C TYR A 93 16.83 9.34 -21.81
N ILE A 94 16.37 8.19 -22.30
CA ILE A 94 15.82 7.11 -21.48
C ILE A 94 16.80 5.95 -21.53
N SER A 95 17.19 5.44 -20.37
CA SER A 95 18.12 4.30 -20.26
C SER A 95 17.61 3.30 -19.24
N PHE A 96 18.11 2.07 -19.32
CA PHE A 96 17.86 1.05 -18.31
C PHE A 96 19.10 0.22 -18.03
N ALA A 97 19.17 -0.35 -16.84
CA ALA A 97 20.22 -1.28 -16.45
C ALA A 97 19.71 -2.28 -15.41
N THR A 98 20.24 -3.50 -15.46
CA THR A 98 20.18 -4.42 -14.31
C THR A 98 21.50 -4.30 -13.55
N LEU A 99 21.42 -3.99 -12.26
CA LEU A 99 22.55 -3.75 -11.38
C LEU A 99 22.60 -4.80 -10.26
N GLY A 100 23.77 -4.97 -9.65
CA GLY A 100 23.98 -5.84 -8.50
C GLY A 100 24.04 -7.34 -8.85
N SER A 101 23.97 -8.16 -7.81
CA SER A 101 23.98 -9.63 -7.88
C SER A 101 22.91 -10.20 -6.96
N ALA A 102 22.40 -11.39 -7.26
CA ALA A 102 21.39 -12.04 -6.42
C ALA A 102 21.91 -12.21 -4.97
N PRO A 103 21.05 -12.06 -3.94
CA PRO A 103 19.61 -11.79 -4.01
C PRO A 103 19.24 -10.28 -3.99
N ALA A 104 20.17 -9.39 -4.33
CA ALA A 104 20.03 -7.94 -4.22
C ALA A 104 20.19 -7.22 -5.57
N ARG A 105 19.61 -7.78 -6.65
CA ARG A 105 19.58 -7.11 -7.96
C ARG A 105 18.58 -5.97 -7.99
N GLN A 106 18.87 -5.00 -8.85
CA GLN A 106 17.98 -3.89 -9.16
C GLN A 106 17.81 -3.74 -10.67
N PHE A 107 16.59 -3.43 -11.11
CA PHE A 107 16.33 -3.01 -12.48
C PHE A 107 15.97 -1.53 -12.45
N VAL A 108 16.83 -0.70 -13.02
CA VAL A 108 16.73 0.75 -12.98
C VAL A 108 16.34 1.25 -14.37
N VAL A 109 15.28 2.04 -14.45
CA VAL A 109 14.92 2.81 -15.65
C VAL A 109 15.10 4.28 -15.30
N THR A 110 15.81 5.02 -16.15
CA THR A 110 16.13 6.43 -15.94
C THR A 110 15.62 7.26 -17.10
N TRP A 111 14.83 8.30 -16.79
CA TRP A 111 14.56 9.44 -17.67
C TRP A 111 15.50 10.56 -17.23
N LYS A 112 16.47 10.91 -18.06
CA LYS A 112 17.47 11.95 -17.76
C LYS A 112 17.15 13.20 -18.57
N ARG A 113 16.92 14.33 -17.88
CA ARG A 113 16.57 15.63 -18.46
C ARG A 113 15.50 15.58 -19.55
N VAL A 114 14.52 14.69 -19.39
CA VAL A 114 13.41 14.58 -20.35
C VAL A 114 12.39 15.68 -20.02
N PRO A 115 12.02 16.58 -20.96
CA PRO A 115 11.00 17.58 -20.74
C PRO A 115 9.60 16.97 -20.82
N GLU A 116 8.58 17.75 -20.51
CA GLU A 116 7.20 17.44 -20.89
C GLU A 116 6.86 18.05 -22.25
N TRP A 117 5.95 17.38 -22.96
CA TRP A 117 5.27 17.96 -24.09
C TRP A 117 4.14 18.88 -23.62
N VAL A 118 4.12 20.13 -24.06
CA VAL A 118 3.06 21.09 -23.72
C VAL A 118 2.04 21.21 -24.85
N ASN A 119 2.54 21.43 -26.06
CA ASN A 119 1.74 21.50 -27.28
C ASN A 119 2.63 21.33 -28.52
N SER A 120 2.02 21.40 -29.72
CA SER A 120 2.72 21.23 -30.99
C SER A 120 3.81 22.26 -31.29
N THR A 121 3.92 23.33 -30.50
CA THR A 121 4.96 24.35 -30.67
C THR A 121 5.90 24.45 -29.49
N THR A 122 5.65 23.76 -28.36
CA THR A 122 6.37 23.99 -27.11
C THR A 122 6.52 22.70 -26.29
N THR A 123 7.73 22.46 -25.79
CA THR A 123 8.05 21.56 -24.66
C THR A 123 8.50 22.40 -23.47
N SER A 124 8.35 21.91 -22.25
CA SER A 124 8.74 22.66 -21.05
C SER A 124 9.40 21.77 -20.00
N GLY A 125 10.03 22.43 -19.02
CA GLY A 125 10.60 21.74 -17.88
C GLY A 125 11.76 20.80 -18.21
N GLY A 126 11.99 19.87 -17.29
CA GLY A 126 13.05 18.88 -17.40
C GLY A 126 13.06 17.98 -16.18
N PHE A 127 13.02 16.68 -16.42
CA PHE A 127 12.87 15.67 -15.38
C PHE A 127 14.01 14.66 -15.39
N ASP A 128 14.63 14.52 -14.22
CA ASP A 128 15.51 13.41 -13.83
C ASP A 128 14.68 12.47 -12.96
N LEU A 129 14.21 11.37 -13.53
CA LEU A 129 13.32 10.41 -12.87
C LEU A 129 13.92 9.01 -12.95
N GLN A 130 13.71 8.21 -11.90
CA GLN A 130 13.97 6.78 -11.97
C GLN A 130 12.81 5.95 -11.45
N ILE A 131 12.59 4.81 -12.09
CA ILE A 131 11.87 3.67 -11.53
C ILE A 131 12.92 2.60 -11.23
N ILE A 132 12.99 2.15 -9.98
CA ILE A 132 13.91 1.12 -9.53
C ILE A 132 13.07 -0.06 -9.02
N LEU A 133 13.15 -1.21 -9.68
CA LEU A 133 12.60 -2.46 -9.17
C LEU A 133 13.70 -3.17 -8.37
N ASN A 134 13.37 -3.68 -7.19
CA ASN A 134 14.28 -4.47 -6.37
C ASN A 134 13.88 -5.95 -6.42
N GLU A 135 14.87 -6.84 -6.31
CA GLU A 135 14.66 -8.30 -6.32
C GLU A 135 13.77 -8.81 -5.18
N ASP A 136 13.67 -8.05 -4.08
CA ASP A 136 12.78 -8.35 -2.95
C ASP A 136 11.29 -8.02 -3.21
N GLY A 137 10.96 -7.48 -4.39
CA GLY A 137 9.60 -7.08 -4.78
C GLY A 137 9.22 -5.65 -4.38
N SER A 138 10.10 -4.91 -3.69
CA SER A 138 9.93 -3.48 -3.48
C SER A 138 10.30 -2.69 -4.74
N PHE A 139 9.78 -1.47 -4.87
CA PHE A 139 10.17 -0.56 -5.94
C PHE A 139 10.24 0.89 -5.44
N VAL A 140 11.00 1.72 -6.17
CA VAL A 140 11.26 3.12 -5.80
C VAL A 140 11.01 4.02 -7.00
N TYR A 141 10.38 5.15 -6.74
CA TYR A 141 10.37 6.32 -7.60
C TYR A 141 11.37 7.32 -7.04
N GLN A 142 12.33 7.75 -7.85
CA GLN A 142 13.37 8.68 -7.42
C GLN A 142 13.37 9.92 -8.31
N TYR A 143 13.48 11.08 -7.66
CA TYR A 143 13.41 12.40 -8.28
C TYR A 143 14.75 13.09 -8.11
N GLY A 144 15.44 13.38 -9.22
CA GLY A 144 16.75 14.00 -9.22
C GLY A 144 16.72 15.51 -8.98
N ASN A 145 17.88 16.15 -9.17
CA ASN A 145 18.04 17.60 -9.06
C ASN A 145 17.28 18.37 -10.14
N ASN A 146 17.20 17.82 -11.36
CA ASN A 146 16.45 18.42 -12.45
C ASN A 146 15.01 17.93 -12.37
N PHE A 147 14.21 18.55 -11.51
CA PHE A 147 12.78 18.28 -11.39
C PHE A 147 12.04 19.60 -11.54
N GLN A 148 11.70 19.93 -12.77
CA GLN A 148 11.03 21.18 -13.13
C GLN A 148 9.78 20.86 -13.93
N HIS A 149 8.62 20.97 -13.30
CA HIS A 149 7.34 20.96 -13.99
C HIS A 149 7.07 22.34 -14.58
N GLY A 150 7.01 22.41 -15.89
CA GLY A 150 6.92 23.66 -16.64
C GLY A 150 5.55 23.88 -17.31
N GLY A 151 4.66 22.89 -17.23
CA GLY A 151 3.30 22.90 -17.72
C GLY A 151 2.30 23.36 -16.67
N THR A 152 1.02 23.35 -17.06
CA THR A 152 -0.10 23.72 -16.16
C THR A 152 -1.01 22.52 -15.84
N GLY A 153 -0.68 21.35 -16.38
CA GLY A 153 -1.34 20.07 -16.10
C GLY A 153 -1.05 19.55 -14.69
N THR A 154 -1.87 18.60 -14.24
CA THR A 154 -1.70 17.90 -12.96
C THR A 154 -1.06 16.54 -13.19
N ALA A 155 0.07 16.28 -12.54
CA ALA A 155 0.76 15.00 -12.61
C ALA A 155 0.05 13.93 -11.79
N GLN A 156 0.06 12.69 -12.30
CA GLN A 156 -0.25 11.51 -11.49
C GLN A 156 1.00 10.67 -11.27
N VAL A 157 1.19 10.23 -10.03
CA VAL A 157 2.20 9.24 -9.63
C VAL A 157 1.49 8.09 -8.97
N GLY A 158 1.91 6.85 -9.24
CA GLY A 158 1.21 5.72 -8.64
C GLY A 158 1.46 4.41 -9.35
N TRP A 159 0.62 3.44 -9.04
CA TRP A 159 0.67 2.10 -9.61
C TRP A 159 -0.73 1.52 -9.71
N GLN A 160 -0.92 0.58 -10.62
CA GLN A 160 -2.17 -0.14 -10.80
C GLN A 160 -1.91 -1.61 -11.10
N LEU A 161 -2.44 -2.50 -10.26
CA LEU A 161 -2.52 -3.94 -10.52
C LEU A 161 -3.82 -4.27 -11.25
N SER A 162 -4.94 -3.72 -10.76
CA SER A 162 -6.27 -3.82 -11.35
C SER A 162 -7.05 -2.52 -11.12
N THR A 163 -8.23 -2.38 -11.73
CA THR A 163 -9.10 -1.22 -11.46
C THR A 163 -9.63 -1.15 -10.03
N SER A 164 -9.48 -2.22 -9.25
CA SER A 164 -9.83 -2.26 -7.82
C SER A 164 -8.62 -2.29 -6.89
N ASP A 165 -7.40 -2.36 -7.45
CA ASP A 165 -6.16 -2.48 -6.70
C ASP A 165 -5.11 -1.57 -7.34
N TYR A 166 -5.11 -0.32 -6.86
CA TYR A 166 -4.29 0.77 -7.38
C TYR A 166 -4.08 1.83 -6.30
N GLN A 167 -3.05 2.64 -6.49
CA GLN A 167 -2.83 3.83 -5.68
C GLN A 167 -2.41 4.99 -6.59
N VAL A 168 -3.03 6.15 -6.38
CA VAL A 168 -2.62 7.41 -7.01
C VAL A 168 -2.25 8.41 -5.94
N LEU A 169 -1.04 8.92 -6.05
CA LEU A 169 -0.60 10.15 -5.42
C LEU A 169 -0.88 11.26 -6.43
N SER A 170 -2.00 11.96 -6.22
CA SER A 170 -2.38 13.12 -7.04
C SER A 170 -1.71 14.33 -6.42
N PHE A 171 -0.76 14.93 -7.15
CA PHE A 171 -0.10 16.16 -6.72
C PHE A 171 -0.81 17.33 -7.38
N GLY A 172 -1.41 18.23 -6.60
CA GLY A 172 -1.72 19.56 -7.12
C GLY A 172 -0.43 20.27 -7.55
N ALA A 173 -0.50 21.28 -8.42
CA ALA A 173 0.68 22.00 -8.91
C ALA A 173 1.59 22.61 -7.82
N SER A 174 1.15 22.64 -6.55
CA SER A 174 1.91 23.09 -5.38
C SER A 174 2.44 21.97 -4.46
N VAL A 175 2.25 20.69 -4.79
CA VAL A 175 2.54 19.54 -3.89
C VAL A 175 3.34 18.43 -4.58
N GLU A 176 4.00 18.71 -5.71
CA GLU A 176 4.79 17.71 -6.42
C GLU A 176 5.98 17.18 -5.60
N PRO A 177 6.51 15.97 -5.93
CA PRO A 177 7.70 15.46 -5.28
C PRO A 177 8.84 16.48 -5.38
N THR A 178 9.51 16.75 -4.26
CA THR A 178 10.62 17.68 -4.23
C THR A 178 11.84 17.10 -4.93
N ALA A 179 12.71 17.96 -5.47
CA ALA A 179 13.99 17.52 -6.00
C ALA A 179 14.81 16.77 -4.94
N ASN A 180 15.52 15.71 -5.35
CA ASN A 180 16.27 14.79 -4.48
C ASN A 180 15.42 14.03 -3.45
N SER A 181 14.16 13.76 -3.78
CA SER A 181 13.28 12.91 -2.98
C SER A 181 13.11 11.53 -3.61
N ALA A 182 12.53 10.61 -2.85
CA ALA A 182 12.13 9.30 -3.35
C ALA A 182 10.87 8.81 -2.64
N ILE A 183 10.08 8.00 -3.34
CA ILE A 183 8.92 7.28 -2.80
C ILE A 183 9.23 5.79 -2.93
N LYS A 184 9.25 5.07 -1.81
CA LYS A 184 9.47 3.62 -1.78
C LYS A 184 8.17 2.89 -1.51
N PHE A 185 7.87 1.92 -2.37
CA PHE A 185 6.77 0.98 -2.23
C PHE A 185 7.34 -0.38 -1.86
N PHE A 186 6.83 -0.97 -0.78
CA PHE A 186 7.30 -2.26 -0.29
C PHE A 186 6.16 -2.97 0.42
N LEU A 187 6.27 -4.30 0.50
CA LEU A 187 5.45 -5.07 1.41
C LEU A 187 6.07 -4.98 2.80
N PRO A 188 5.41 -4.33 3.78
CA PRO A 188 5.96 -4.28 5.12
C PRO A 188 5.99 -5.70 5.69
N GLY A 189 7.14 -6.08 6.27
CA GLY A 189 7.22 -7.27 7.11
C GLY A 189 6.36 -7.07 8.37
N PRO A 190 5.75 -8.13 8.92
CA PRO A 190 4.98 -8.01 10.15
C PRO A 190 5.90 -7.61 11.31
N ILE A 191 5.46 -6.68 12.15
CA ILE A 191 6.17 -6.31 13.39
C ILE A 191 6.02 -7.40 14.47
N ALA A 192 5.01 -8.24 14.39
CA ALA A 192 4.88 -9.45 15.20
C ALA A 192 4.00 -10.45 14.44
N THR A 193 4.19 -11.75 14.68
CA THR A 193 3.38 -12.81 14.09
C THR A 193 3.16 -13.92 15.11
N TYR A 194 1.89 -14.14 15.47
CA TYR A 194 1.51 -15.15 16.45
C TYR A 194 0.73 -16.27 15.75
N ALA A 195 1.36 -17.43 15.58
CA ALA A 195 0.73 -18.60 14.96
C ALA A 195 -0.14 -19.41 15.96
N PHE A 196 0.15 -19.27 17.26
CA PHE A 196 -0.50 -20.02 18.34
C PHE A 196 -0.29 -21.55 18.27
N ASP A 197 0.87 -21.96 17.72
CA ASP A 197 1.23 -23.36 17.49
C ASP A 197 1.80 -24.08 18.71
N GLU A 198 1.87 -23.42 19.87
CA GLU A 198 2.30 -24.07 21.10
C GLU A 198 1.30 -25.14 21.55
N SER A 199 1.79 -26.18 22.23
CA SER A 199 0.95 -27.31 22.65
C SER A 199 -0.04 -26.95 23.76
N ALA A 200 0.32 -26.01 24.64
CA ALA A 200 -0.49 -25.53 25.74
C ALA A 200 0.02 -24.18 26.24
N TRP A 201 -0.86 -23.41 26.88
CA TRP A 201 -0.49 -22.19 27.61
C TRP A 201 -0.81 -22.33 29.10
N VAL A 202 0.05 -21.80 29.95
CA VAL A 202 -0.20 -21.61 31.38
C VAL A 202 -0.72 -20.19 31.60
N PRO A 203 -1.96 -19.98 32.05
CA PRO A 203 -2.53 -18.65 32.26
C PRO A 203 -1.60 -17.70 33.04
N GLY A 204 -1.45 -16.46 32.56
CA GLY A 204 -0.63 -15.44 33.20
C GLY A 204 0.89 -15.58 33.02
N THR A 205 1.38 -16.62 32.36
CA THR A 205 2.82 -16.80 32.11
C THR A 205 3.27 -16.00 30.88
N ALA A 206 4.23 -15.10 31.08
CA ALA A 206 4.81 -14.29 30.00
C ALA A 206 5.69 -15.13 29.06
N GLY A 207 5.70 -14.78 27.77
CA GLY A 207 6.65 -15.33 26.79
C GLY A 207 6.23 -16.65 26.13
N GLN A 208 5.07 -17.19 26.48
CA GLN A 208 4.58 -18.48 25.98
C GLN A 208 3.84 -18.39 24.64
N VAL A 209 3.25 -17.22 24.32
CA VAL A 209 2.62 -16.98 23.03
C VAL A 209 3.70 -16.44 22.11
N ARG A 210 4.26 -17.30 21.25
CA ARG A 210 5.48 -16.98 20.50
C ARG A 210 5.17 -16.06 19.33
N ASP A 211 5.83 -14.91 19.37
CA ASP A 211 6.10 -14.11 18.18
C ASP A 211 7.17 -14.80 17.32
N SER A 212 6.84 -15.10 16.07
CA SER A 212 7.71 -15.78 15.09
C SER A 212 8.64 -14.83 14.34
N THR A 213 8.54 -13.52 14.57
CA THR A 213 9.49 -12.55 14.01
C THR A 213 10.80 -12.53 14.81
N SER A 214 11.84 -11.93 14.24
CA SER A 214 13.12 -11.71 14.93
C SER A 214 13.02 -10.74 16.12
N ALA A 215 11.93 -9.98 16.24
CA ALA A 215 11.72 -9.04 17.34
C ALA A 215 11.34 -9.74 18.65
N ALA A 216 10.95 -11.02 18.61
CA ALA A 216 10.63 -11.85 19.77
C ALA A 216 9.66 -11.19 20.76
N ARG A 217 8.65 -10.47 20.25
CA ARG A 217 7.61 -9.78 21.05
C ARG A 217 6.59 -10.78 21.58
N HIS A 218 7.05 -11.79 22.30
CA HIS A 218 6.21 -12.86 22.80
C HIS A 218 5.12 -12.33 23.75
N GLY A 219 3.93 -12.90 23.64
CA GLY A 219 2.76 -12.55 24.45
C GLY A 219 2.50 -13.55 25.59
N GLN A 220 1.29 -13.45 26.15
CA GLN A 220 0.79 -14.29 27.22
C GLN A 220 -0.71 -14.56 27.06
N ALA A 221 -1.15 -15.74 27.50
CA ALA A 221 -2.56 -16.03 27.69
C ALA A 221 -3.11 -15.33 28.95
N VAL A 222 -4.31 -14.76 28.85
CA VAL A 222 -5.04 -14.10 29.92
C VAL A 222 -6.37 -14.83 30.13
N GLY A 223 -6.72 -15.07 31.39
CA GLY A 223 -7.90 -15.86 31.76
C GLY A 223 -7.79 -17.29 31.27
N ASP A 224 -8.90 -17.82 30.77
CA ASP A 224 -9.03 -19.20 30.29
C ASP A 224 -8.63 -19.38 28.81
N ALA A 225 -8.00 -18.37 28.20
CA ALA A 225 -7.50 -18.48 26.83
C ALA A 225 -6.48 -19.62 26.70
N GLN A 226 -6.65 -20.46 25.69
CA GLN A 226 -5.82 -21.66 25.47
C GLN A 226 -5.55 -21.93 24.00
N THR A 227 -4.54 -22.73 23.69
CA THR A 227 -4.33 -23.25 22.33
C THR A 227 -5.28 -24.41 22.05
N THR A 228 -5.75 -24.53 20.81
CA THR A 228 -6.55 -25.66 20.33
C THR A 228 -6.00 -26.24 19.04
N GLY A 229 -6.17 -27.56 18.84
CA GLY A 229 -5.78 -28.25 17.61
C GLY A 229 -6.72 -27.99 16.42
N SER A 230 -7.80 -27.24 16.61
CA SER A 230 -8.77 -26.92 15.54
C SER A 230 -8.47 -25.59 14.85
N GLY A 231 -7.20 -25.33 14.53
CA GLY A 231 -6.75 -24.09 13.90
C GLY A 231 -7.11 -23.97 12.42
N LYS A 232 -6.98 -22.75 11.87
CA LYS A 232 -7.01 -22.54 10.42
C LYS A 232 -5.74 -23.12 9.76
N VAL A 233 -4.61 -22.92 10.43
CA VAL A 233 -3.30 -23.47 10.09
C VAL A 233 -2.79 -24.09 11.37
N CYS A 234 -2.58 -25.40 11.40
CA CYS A 234 -2.13 -26.14 12.59
C CYS A 234 -3.02 -25.92 13.83
N ARG A 235 -2.73 -24.91 14.66
CA ARG A 235 -3.46 -24.60 15.90
C ARG A 235 -4.05 -23.18 15.89
N ALA A 236 -4.77 -22.83 16.94
CA ALA A 236 -5.32 -21.49 17.13
C ALA A 236 -5.47 -21.16 18.62
N ALA A 237 -5.65 -19.87 18.92
CA ALA A 237 -6.15 -19.43 20.21
C ALA A 237 -7.66 -19.69 20.31
N ASP A 238 -8.09 -20.46 21.31
CA ASP A 238 -9.46 -20.55 21.76
C ASP A 238 -9.68 -19.52 22.86
N ILE A 239 -10.67 -18.64 22.67
CA ILE A 239 -11.02 -17.57 23.59
C ILE A 239 -12.44 -17.86 24.13
N PRO A 240 -12.56 -18.43 25.34
CA PRO A 240 -13.87 -18.80 25.87
C PRO A 240 -14.77 -17.59 26.14
N SER A 241 -16.07 -17.78 25.95
CA SER A 241 -17.08 -16.76 26.25
C SER A 241 -17.12 -16.43 27.74
N THR A 242 -17.22 -15.15 28.07
CA THR A 242 -17.33 -14.64 29.44
C THR A 242 -18.78 -14.32 29.82
N VAL A 243 -19.78 -14.75 29.05
CA VAL A 243 -21.20 -14.45 29.35
C VAL A 243 -21.62 -14.94 30.74
N ALA A 244 -21.09 -16.09 31.19
CA ALA A 244 -21.34 -16.62 32.52
C ALA A 244 -20.56 -15.90 33.64
N ASN A 245 -19.51 -15.16 33.31
CA ASN A 245 -18.74 -14.33 34.24
C ASN A 245 -18.31 -13.03 33.55
N PRO A 246 -19.17 -12.00 33.53
CA PRO A 246 -18.93 -10.75 32.79
C PRO A 246 -17.70 -9.95 33.26
N THR A 247 -17.13 -10.29 34.43
CA THR A 247 -15.92 -9.64 34.95
C THR A 247 -14.62 -10.34 34.51
N ALA A 248 -14.73 -11.55 33.95
CA ALA A 248 -13.59 -12.27 33.41
C ALA A 248 -13.13 -11.66 32.08
N VAL A 249 -11.82 -11.71 31.85
CA VAL A 249 -11.20 -11.35 30.58
C VAL A 249 -10.44 -12.56 30.08
N ASN A 250 -10.89 -13.10 28.94
CA ASN A 250 -10.18 -14.14 28.20
C ASN A 250 -9.58 -13.50 26.96
N ALA A 251 -8.26 -13.54 26.83
CA ALA A 251 -7.57 -12.90 25.71
C ALA A 251 -6.18 -13.48 25.52
N VAL A 252 -5.61 -13.21 24.35
CA VAL A 252 -4.16 -13.23 24.18
C VAL A 252 -3.66 -11.80 24.30
N ARG A 253 -2.85 -11.53 25.33
CA ARG A 253 -2.13 -10.26 25.43
C ARG A 253 -0.86 -10.39 24.62
N THR A 254 -0.79 -9.68 23.49
CA THR A 254 0.39 -9.65 22.64
C THR A 254 1.56 -8.95 23.35
N GLY A 255 2.80 -9.21 22.92
CA GLY A 255 3.97 -8.45 23.39
C GLY A 255 4.13 -7.09 22.71
N LEU A 256 3.13 -6.68 21.91
CA LEU A 256 3.13 -5.38 21.24
C LEU A 256 2.65 -4.30 22.21
N ASN A 257 3.42 -3.22 22.30
CA ASN A 257 3.01 -2.00 22.97
C ASN A 257 2.95 -0.88 21.92
N LEU A 258 1.74 -0.46 21.50
CA LEU A 258 1.58 0.57 20.48
C LEU A 258 2.11 1.95 20.93
N ALA A 259 2.30 2.16 22.23
CA ALA A 259 2.94 3.37 22.77
C ALA A 259 4.48 3.31 22.75
N ASP A 260 5.08 2.19 22.37
CA ASP A 260 6.53 2.07 22.22
C ASP A 260 6.99 2.90 21.01
N SER A 261 7.69 4.00 21.29
CA SER A 261 8.21 4.91 20.26
C SER A 261 9.20 4.25 19.31
N SER A 262 9.83 3.14 19.71
CA SER A 262 10.72 2.37 18.83
C SER A 262 9.98 1.61 17.71
N LEU A 263 8.68 1.36 17.87
CA LEU A 263 7.86 0.80 16.79
C LEU A 263 7.67 1.80 15.64
N ASN A 264 7.77 3.11 15.92
CA ASN A 264 7.67 4.21 14.96
C ASN A 264 6.60 3.98 13.88
N LEU A 265 5.37 3.67 14.30
CA LEU A 265 4.27 3.34 13.40
C LEU A 265 3.84 4.52 12.52
N GLN A 266 4.22 5.75 12.89
CA GLN A 266 3.94 6.99 12.15
C GLN A 266 2.47 7.12 11.73
N GLY A 267 1.55 6.71 12.60
CA GLY A 267 0.11 6.74 12.32
C GLY A 267 -0.38 5.70 11.31
N THR A 268 0.45 4.73 10.90
CA THR A 268 0.07 3.69 9.93
C THR A 268 0.16 2.29 10.53
N GLY A 269 -0.67 1.37 10.04
CA GLY A 269 -0.53 -0.04 10.40
C GLY A 269 -1.63 -0.93 9.89
N THR A 270 -1.40 -2.23 10.07
CA THR A 270 -2.32 -3.31 9.70
C THR A 270 -2.35 -4.36 10.79
N VAL A 271 -3.54 -4.83 11.14
CA VAL A 271 -3.73 -6.07 11.92
C VAL A 271 -4.56 -7.02 11.07
N ALA A 272 -4.02 -8.20 10.80
CA ALA A 272 -4.70 -9.24 10.00
C ALA A 272 -4.67 -10.58 10.74
N PHE A 273 -5.80 -11.28 10.77
CA PHE A 273 -5.94 -12.55 11.47
C PHE A 273 -7.10 -13.39 10.93
N TRP A 274 -7.05 -14.68 11.22
CA TRP A 274 -8.19 -15.58 11.01
C TRP A 274 -9.04 -15.62 12.27
N TYR A 275 -10.37 -15.56 12.11
CA TYR A 275 -11.34 -15.65 13.18
C TYR A 275 -12.39 -16.71 12.88
N ARG A 276 -12.79 -17.47 13.90
CA ARG A 276 -13.86 -18.47 13.82
C ARG A 276 -14.76 -18.33 15.03
N SER A 277 -16.03 -18.01 14.79
CA SER A 277 -17.06 -18.00 15.82
C SER A 277 -17.68 -19.40 15.96
N ASN A 278 -17.85 -19.89 17.18
CA ASN A 278 -18.59 -21.13 17.45
C ASN A 278 -20.11 -20.96 17.29
N ALA A 279 -20.60 -19.72 17.35
CA ALA A 279 -21.99 -19.34 17.04
C ALA A 279 -22.11 -18.76 15.62
N PRO A 280 -23.32 -18.70 15.03
CA PRO A 280 -23.54 -17.96 13.78
C PRO A 280 -23.02 -16.53 13.87
N TRP A 281 -22.56 -15.99 12.74
CA TRP A 281 -21.98 -14.65 12.72
C TRP A 281 -23.00 -13.55 13.05
N SER A 282 -24.24 -13.74 12.58
CA SER A 282 -25.39 -12.84 12.73
C SER A 282 -26.69 -13.65 12.93
N GLY A 283 -27.74 -12.97 13.36
CA GLY A 283 -29.06 -13.58 13.57
C GLY A 283 -29.21 -14.27 14.94
N ALA A 284 -30.14 -15.22 15.03
CA ALA A 284 -30.47 -15.88 16.29
C ALA A 284 -29.26 -16.64 16.85
N GLY A 285 -28.92 -16.38 18.12
CA GLY A 285 -27.77 -16.99 18.81
C GLY A 285 -26.42 -16.34 18.51
N ALA A 286 -26.34 -15.34 17.62
CA ALA A 286 -25.12 -14.58 17.42
C ALA A 286 -24.81 -13.70 18.64
N ALA A 287 -23.55 -13.71 19.08
CA ALA A 287 -23.06 -12.86 20.16
C ALA A 287 -22.13 -11.76 19.63
N ALA A 288 -22.03 -10.64 20.34
CA ALA A 288 -20.97 -9.68 20.10
C ALA A 288 -19.63 -10.23 20.61
N ALA A 289 -18.52 -9.82 19.99
CA ALA A 289 -17.18 -10.25 20.39
C ALA A 289 -16.18 -9.11 20.20
N GLN A 290 -15.32 -8.92 21.21
CA GLN A 290 -14.12 -8.08 21.07
C GLN A 290 -13.04 -8.90 20.37
N LEU A 291 -12.52 -8.42 19.23
CA LEU A 291 -11.55 -9.17 18.42
C LEU A 291 -10.11 -8.61 18.55
N LEU A 292 -10.00 -7.30 18.76
CA LEU A 292 -8.75 -6.59 19.02
C LEU A 292 -9.07 -5.44 19.98
N ASP A 293 -8.21 -5.22 20.96
CA ASP A 293 -8.32 -4.08 21.86
C ASP A 293 -6.94 -3.62 22.31
N ALA A 294 -6.68 -2.33 22.22
CA ALA A 294 -5.52 -1.65 22.79
C ALA A 294 -5.93 -0.41 23.59
N THR A 295 -7.20 -0.33 24.02
CA THR A 295 -7.74 0.74 24.84
C THR A 295 -7.09 0.72 26.22
N ALA A 296 -6.34 1.77 26.56
CA ALA A 296 -5.73 1.92 27.88
C ALA A 296 -6.46 2.94 28.77
N VAL A 297 -7.18 3.87 28.15
CA VAL A 297 -7.85 4.99 28.83
C VAL A 297 -9.30 5.05 28.34
N ALA A 298 -10.25 5.21 29.27
CA ALA A 298 -11.66 5.35 28.92
C ALA A 298 -11.87 6.57 28.00
N GLY A 299 -12.55 6.36 26.88
CA GLY A 299 -12.75 7.39 25.85
C GLY A 299 -11.58 7.57 24.89
N GLN A 300 -10.55 6.73 24.95
CA GLN A 300 -9.46 6.66 23.97
C GLN A 300 -9.40 5.27 23.35
N TRP A 301 -10.10 5.11 22.23
CA TRP A 301 -10.38 3.83 21.64
C TRP A 301 -9.29 3.38 20.68
N PHE A 302 -8.96 2.09 20.72
CA PHE A 302 -8.30 1.39 19.63
C PHE A 302 -8.81 -0.04 19.64
N PHE A 303 -9.88 -0.32 18.88
CA PHE A 303 -10.53 -1.61 18.97
C PHE A 303 -11.16 -2.06 17.65
N LEU A 304 -11.25 -3.38 17.46
CA LEU A 304 -12.12 -4.02 16.48
C LEU A 304 -13.09 -4.96 17.20
N SER A 305 -14.39 -4.80 16.98
CA SER A 305 -15.42 -5.69 17.51
C SER A 305 -16.34 -6.21 16.42
N LYS A 306 -16.91 -7.39 16.67
CA LYS A 306 -18.03 -7.94 15.91
C LYS A 306 -19.31 -7.69 16.69
N THR A 307 -20.32 -7.10 16.06
CA THR A 307 -21.65 -6.93 16.69
C THR A 307 -22.46 -8.22 16.58
N ALA A 308 -23.50 -8.39 17.41
CA ALA A 308 -24.44 -9.51 17.27
C ALA A 308 -25.22 -9.44 15.93
N GLY A 309 -25.36 -8.25 15.34
CA GLY A 309 -25.93 -8.04 14.01
C GLY A 309 -25.02 -8.48 12.84
N GLY A 310 -23.74 -8.78 13.12
CA GLY A 310 -22.79 -9.29 12.14
C GLY A 310 -21.92 -8.25 11.46
N SER A 311 -22.03 -6.97 11.83
CA SER A 311 -21.09 -5.94 11.39
C SER A 311 -19.79 -6.03 12.17
N LEU A 312 -18.69 -5.61 11.54
CA LEU A 312 -17.43 -5.31 12.20
C LEU A 312 -17.32 -3.80 12.39
N VAL A 313 -16.88 -3.36 13.57
CA VAL A 313 -16.65 -1.96 13.93
C VAL A 313 -15.20 -1.80 14.33
N PHE A 314 -14.45 -0.98 13.59
CA PHE A 314 -13.08 -0.59 13.92
C PHE A 314 -13.04 0.89 14.26
N GLU A 315 -12.54 1.22 15.44
CA GLU A 315 -12.51 2.59 15.94
C GLU A 315 -11.15 2.96 16.54
N VAL A 316 -10.71 4.17 16.23
CA VAL A 316 -9.46 4.76 16.74
C VAL A 316 -9.73 6.19 17.22
N THR A 317 -9.24 6.54 18.40
CA THR A 317 -9.22 7.91 18.93
C THR A 317 -7.80 8.47 18.88
N ASP A 318 -7.62 9.67 18.32
CA ASP A 318 -6.32 10.33 18.31
C ASP A 318 -6.05 11.14 19.60
N SER A 319 -4.83 11.68 19.72
CA SER A 319 -4.40 12.44 20.88
C SER A 319 -5.16 13.76 21.11
N THR A 320 -5.95 14.21 20.13
CA THR A 320 -6.82 15.39 20.23
C THR A 320 -8.26 15.04 20.60
N GLY A 321 -8.58 13.74 20.71
CA GLY A 321 -9.91 13.24 21.02
C GLY A 321 -10.79 13.04 19.79
N VAL A 322 -10.26 13.14 18.56
CA VAL A 322 -11.03 12.87 17.35
C VAL A 322 -11.19 11.37 17.20
N ILE A 323 -12.45 10.94 17.05
CA ILE A 323 -12.82 9.54 16.84
C ILE A 323 -12.99 9.27 15.36
N ARG A 324 -12.35 8.21 14.87
CA ARG A 324 -12.47 7.70 13.50
C ARG A 324 -13.00 6.29 13.57
N SER A 325 -14.07 6.02 12.85
CA SER A 325 -14.78 4.75 12.91
C SER A 325 -15.15 4.29 11.50
N VAL A 326 -15.00 2.99 11.26
CA VAL A 326 -15.48 2.31 10.04
C VAL A 326 -16.32 1.12 10.47
N THR A 327 -17.49 0.96 9.84
CA THR A 327 -18.42 -0.13 10.13
C THR A 327 -18.80 -0.84 8.85
N THR A 328 -18.59 -2.16 8.80
CA THR A 328 -18.99 -2.96 7.64
C THR A 328 -20.51 -3.11 7.58
N ALA A 329 -21.03 -3.38 6.37
CA ALA A 329 -22.33 -4.02 6.24
C ALA A 329 -22.37 -5.35 7.04
N ALA A 330 -23.57 -5.76 7.44
CA ALA A 330 -23.77 -7.00 8.17
C ALA A 330 -23.26 -8.19 7.36
N GLN A 331 -22.32 -8.95 7.94
CA GLN A 331 -21.82 -10.17 7.34
C GLN A 331 -22.65 -11.37 7.82
N SER A 332 -22.65 -12.45 7.03
CA SER A 332 -23.34 -13.69 7.37
C SER A 332 -22.46 -14.89 7.04
N PHE A 333 -22.02 -15.58 8.09
CA PHE A 333 -21.25 -16.82 8.00
C PHE A 333 -21.81 -17.83 8.99
N ALA A 334 -21.81 -19.11 8.59
CA ALA A 334 -22.24 -20.20 9.46
C ALA A 334 -21.28 -20.35 10.65
N ALA A 335 -21.81 -20.88 11.75
CA ALA A 335 -21.01 -21.29 12.91
C ALA A 335 -19.84 -22.21 12.49
N GLY A 336 -18.67 -22.03 13.11
CA GLY A 336 -17.48 -22.82 12.82
C GLY A 336 -16.73 -22.44 11.53
N THR A 337 -17.19 -21.42 10.80
CA THR A 337 -16.52 -20.96 9.58
C THR A 337 -15.34 -20.04 9.90
N TRP A 338 -14.16 -20.34 9.34
CA TRP A 338 -12.99 -19.46 9.40
C TRP A 338 -13.14 -18.29 8.42
N VAL A 339 -13.01 -17.07 8.93
CA VAL A 339 -13.08 -15.82 8.19
C VAL A 339 -11.77 -15.06 8.38
N HIS A 340 -11.17 -14.58 7.30
CA HIS A 340 -10.00 -13.71 7.37
C HIS A 340 -10.45 -12.26 7.54
N ILE A 341 -9.89 -11.57 8.52
CA ILE A 341 -10.20 -10.16 8.81
C ILE A 341 -8.88 -9.40 8.77
N ALA A 342 -8.88 -8.24 8.10
CA ALA A 342 -7.81 -7.27 8.25
C ALA A 342 -8.37 -5.87 8.50
N VAL A 343 -7.74 -5.14 9.41
CA VAL A 343 -7.95 -3.71 9.59
C VAL A 343 -6.69 -2.98 9.20
N VAL A 344 -6.84 -1.88 8.47
CA VAL A 344 -5.75 -1.02 8.01
C VAL A 344 -6.07 0.40 8.43
N TRP A 345 -5.05 1.12 8.90
CA TRP A 345 -5.16 2.55 9.15
C TRP A 345 -3.96 3.30 8.60
N ASN A 346 -4.22 4.53 8.17
CA ASN A 346 -3.22 5.51 7.81
C ASN A 346 -3.69 6.88 8.30
N PHE A 347 -2.98 7.42 9.29
CA PHE A 347 -3.17 8.75 9.83
C PHE A 347 -1.97 9.60 9.47
N ASN A 348 -2.05 10.33 8.37
CA ASN A 348 -0.91 11.08 7.85
C ASN A 348 -0.79 12.50 8.47
N GLY A 349 -1.78 12.91 9.27
CA GLY A 349 -1.79 14.20 9.97
C GLY A 349 -1.83 15.41 9.03
N LEU A 350 -2.12 15.21 7.74
CA LEU A 350 -2.16 16.28 6.75
C LEU A 350 -3.52 16.99 6.76
N PRO A 351 -3.54 18.32 6.63
CA PRO A 351 -4.79 19.07 6.49
C PRO A 351 -5.44 18.77 5.13
N GLY A 352 -6.68 18.28 5.12
CA GLY A 352 -7.46 18.06 3.90
C GLY A 352 -8.54 16.98 4.04
N SER A 353 -9.36 16.80 3.01
CA SER A 353 -10.28 15.67 2.90
C SER A 353 -9.53 14.40 2.44
N ASN A 354 -9.97 13.23 2.91
CA ASN A 354 -9.43 11.90 2.55
C ASN A 354 -7.94 11.66 2.88
N GLN A 355 -7.41 12.40 3.85
CA GLN A 355 -6.01 12.27 4.29
C GLN A 355 -5.81 11.08 5.23
N ASP A 356 -6.81 10.80 6.05
CA ASP A 356 -6.84 9.63 6.92
C ASP A 356 -7.66 8.50 6.28
N GLN A 357 -7.18 7.27 6.40
CA GLN A 357 -7.87 6.08 5.89
C GLN A 357 -8.03 5.06 7.02
N LEU A 358 -9.24 4.57 7.24
CA LEU A 358 -9.53 3.34 7.99
C LEU A 358 -10.19 2.37 7.03
N GLN A 359 -9.78 1.11 7.05
CA GLN A 359 -10.37 0.09 6.19
C GLN A 359 -10.55 -1.22 6.93
N ILE A 360 -11.66 -1.91 6.64
CA ILE A 360 -11.89 -3.30 7.05
C ILE A 360 -12.00 -4.18 5.81
N PHE A 361 -11.21 -5.24 5.77
CA PHE A 361 -11.24 -6.29 4.77
C PHE A 361 -11.80 -7.57 5.38
N VAL A 362 -12.75 -8.21 4.70
CA VAL A 362 -13.28 -9.53 5.04
C VAL A 362 -12.97 -10.48 3.88
N ASN A 363 -12.26 -11.57 4.16
CA ASN A 363 -11.79 -12.55 3.16
C ASN A 363 -11.06 -11.92 1.95
N ALA A 364 -10.31 -10.84 2.18
CA ALA A 364 -9.61 -10.07 1.14
C ALA A 364 -10.53 -9.54 0.02
N GLY A 365 -11.82 -9.38 0.30
CA GLY A 365 -12.75 -8.67 -0.59
C GLY A 365 -12.52 -7.16 -0.60
N THR A 366 -13.35 -6.43 -1.34
CA THR A 366 -13.32 -4.96 -1.38
C THR A 366 -13.40 -4.38 0.04
N PRO A 367 -12.51 -3.44 0.41
CA PRO A 367 -12.53 -2.84 1.73
C PRO A 367 -13.79 -2.02 1.97
N THR A 368 -14.29 -2.06 3.21
CA THR A 368 -15.15 -0.99 3.73
C THR A 368 -14.24 0.13 4.21
N THR A 369 -14.50 1.37 3.78
CA THR A 369 -13.74 2.59 4.12
C THR A 369 -14.50 3.51 5.05
#